data_AF-A0A9P6W3C4-F1
#
_entry.id   AF-A0A9P6W3C4-F1
#
_cell.length_a   1.000
_cell.length_b   1.000
_cell.length_c   1.000
_cell.angle_alpha   90.00
_cell.angle_beta   90.00
_cell.angle_gamma   90.00
#
_symmetry.space_group_name_H-M   'P 1'
#
loop_
_entity.id
_entity.type
_entity.pdbx_description
1 polymer ?
#
loop_
_entity_poly.entity_id
_entity_poly.type
_entity_poly.pdbx_seq_one_letter_code
_entity_poly.pdbx_strand_id
1 'polypeptide(L)'
;MNHPAVHVQLRTGRREDPHTVFLRAGFSDGSAGHRPPTVRVGTKAGAGSATLYRWQAVPDTESISMKWRAHAGDAIGELLGLEGHCALATWPNGYALYEETSWKPGGEGKPRRDRYLFGTGHHTFRSGAEAAPHMRYLVERVTDPDAVCICRYCPRQPADKSTANSTAASATRDETRALALHTDLTAAPPYDLVRAFLHRRGEVVEAAGKMGFVVGSTRHRGTRTYEIRRFGGGSVQVDAARVVPAITALQQRTDKDSPDIRAAERISSLCSIHLEQKQMFVGLERIVLGDLVRIDKAGAKLLLVDDMKVVEKRPKLAGRAVTARQTGIPNNESNTLNNIKSLPPPLPGFAWELGRRLQVDIHRVLGRFHPPTMYADWVAVEQQLVEAGTAADDALFLEAAAAGLGPPQVLPMSASLKPGDRARVACTGDL
;
A
#
# COMPACT_ATOMS: atom_id res chain seq x y z
N MET A 1 25.18 -10.78 -7.43
CA MET A 1 24.04 -10.40 -8.29
C MET A 1 23.30 -9.28 -7.58
N ASN A 2 23.14 -8.12 -8.21
CA ASN A 2 22.44 -6.98 -7.60
C ASN A 2 20.96 -7.29 -7.44
N HIS A 3 20.40 -7.11 -6.24
CA HIS A 3 18.95 -7.22 -6.03
C HIS A 3 18.24 -6.13 -6.85
N PRO A 4 17.14 -6.46 -7.56
CA PRO A 4 16.36 -5.46 -8.28
C PRO A 4 15.72 -4.49 -7.27
N ALA A 5 16.19 -3.26 -7.21
CA ALA A 5 15.56 -2.19 -6.42
C ALA A 5 14.53 -1.44 -7.27
N VAL A 6 13.37 -1.14 -6.69
CA VAL A 6 12.40 -0.23 -7.32
C VAL A 6 12.84 1.19 -6.99
N HIS A 7 13.39 1.90 -7.97
CA HIS A 7 13.72 3.31 -7.83
C HIS A 7 12.52 4.17 -8.24
N VAL A 8 11.81 4.71 -7.24
CA VAL A 8 10.78 5.73 -7.46
C VAL A 8 11.50 7.07 -7.58
N GLN A 9 11.58 7.61 -8.80
CA GLN A 9 12.09 8.96 -9.00
C GLN A 9 10.92 9.88 -9.29
N LEU A 10 10.51 10.68 -8.30
CA LEU A 10 9.44 11.66 -8.47
C LEU A 10 9.93 12.77 -9.40
N ARG A 11 9.52 12.72 -10.67
CA ARG A 11 9.62 13.87 -11.58
C ARG A 11 8.22 14.40 -11.82
N THR A 12 7.95 15.61 -11.36
CA THR A 12 6.78 16.37 -11.80
C THR A 12 6.88 16.59 -13.31
N GLY A 13 5.84 16.18 -14.05
CA GLY A 13 5.85 16.19 -15.51
C GLY A 13 6.04 17.58 -16.12
N ARG A 14 6.52 17.64 -17.38
CA ARG A 14 6.43 18.87 -18.19
C ARG A 14 4.95 19.23 -18.41
N ARG A 15 4.59 20.50 -18.20
CA ARG A 15 3.43 21.33 -18.62
C ARG A 15 2.02 20.74 -18.85
N GLU A 16 1.82 19.45 -19.12
CA GLU A 16 0.54 18.87 -19.55
C GLU A 16 -0.20 18.07 -18.46
N ASP A 17 0.48 17.57 -17.43
CA ASP A 17 -0.18 17.16 -16.17
C ASP A 17 0.83 17.16 -15.01
N PRO A 18 0.83 18.18 -14.13
CA PRO A 18 1.78 18.27 -13.01
C PRO A 18 1.58 17.17 -11.95
N HIS A 19 0.53 16.36 -12.07
CA HIS A 19 0.16 15.35 -11.06
C HIS A 19 0.50 13.90 -11.44
N THR A 20 1.17 13.67 -12.58
CA THR A 20 1.61 12.32 -12.95
C THR A 20 2.97 11.98 -12.32
N VAL A 21 3.02 10.87 -11.58
CA VAL A 21 4.25 10.30 -11.03
C VAL A 21 4.84 9.28 -12.01
N PHE A 22 6.11 9.48 -12.42
CA PHE A 22 6.80 8.56 -13.31
C PHE A 22 7.67 7.53 -12.55
N LEU A 23 7.37 6.25 -12.72
CA LEU A 23 8.06 5.14 -12.06
C LEU A 23 9.17 4.57 -12.97
N ARG A 24 10.41 4.44 -12.47
CA ARG A 24 11.48 3.75 -13.22
C ARG A 24 11.51 2.27 -12.83
N ALA A 25 11.42 1.41 -13.83
CA ALA A 25 11.42 -0.03 -13.60
C ALA A 25 12.84 -0.56 -13.37
N GLY A 26 13.15 -0.94 -12.13
CA GLY A 26 14.32 -1.75 -11.76
C GLY A 26 14.04 -3.26 -11.71
N PHE A 27 12.82 -3.66 -12.05
CA PHE A 27 12.34 -5.04 -12.09
C PHE A 27 12.12 -5.46 -13.55
N SER A 28 12.37 -6.73 -13.89
CA SER A 28 11.92 -7.32 -15.16
C SER A 28 12.04 -8.85 -15.15
N ASP A 29 11.15 -9.54 -15.85
CA ASP A 29 11.31 -10.91 -16.37
C ASP A 29 11.44 -10.93 -17.91
N GLY A 30 11.54 -9.75 -18.53
CA GLY A 30 11.56 -9.58 -19.97
C GLY A 30 12.90 -9.95 -20.60
N SER A 31 12.86 -10.54 -21.78
CA SER A 31 14.02 -10.80 -22.63
C SER A 31 13.79 -10.28 -24.05
N ALA A 32 14.80 -9.59 -24.60
CA ALA A 32 14.76 -9.08 -25.96
C ALA A 32 14.62 -10.19 -27.02
N GLY A 33 15.00 -11.43 -26.70
CA GLY A 33 14.85 -12.59 -27.58
C GLY A 33 13.39 -12.99 -27.85
N HIS A 34 12.44 -12.52 -27.05
CA HIS A 34 11.00 -12.77 -27.25
C HIS A 34 10.31 -11.70 -28.11
N ARG A 35 11.05 -10.68 -28.54
CA ARG A 35 10.52 -9.62 -29.40
C ARG A 35 10.42 -10.11 -30.85
N PRO A 36 9.38 -9.71 -31.60
CA PRO A 36 9.29 -10.07 -33.00
C PRO A 36 10.42 -9.37 -33.79
N PRO A 37 10.94 -9.99 -34.86
CA PRO A 37 11.86 -9.32 -35.76
C PRO A 37 11.16 -8.15 -36.46
N THR A 38 11.91 -7.07 -36.69
CA THR A 38 11.43 -5.77 -37.20
C THR A 38 10.67 -5.84 -38.52
N VAL A 39 10.89 -6.86 -39.34
CA VAL A 39 10.07 -7.12 -40.53
C VAL A 39 9.92 -8.62 -40.70
N ARG A 40 8.69 -9.12 -40.67
CA ARG A 40 8.35 -10.47 -41.12
C ARG A 40 7.12 -10.37 -42.01
N VAL A 41 7.32 -10.61 -43.30
CA VAL A 41 6.24 -10.86 -44.24
C VAL A 41 5.91 -12.34 -44.14
N GLY A 42 4.79 -12.68 -43.51
CA GLY A 42 4.32 -14.05 -43.40
C GLY A 42 2.94 -14.21 -44.04
N THR A 43 2.57 -15.45 -44.34
CA THR A 43 1.22 -15.83 -44.75
C THR A 43 0.57 -16.57 -43.57
N LYS A 44 -0.59 -16.09 -43.07
CA LYS A 44 -1.36 -16.89 -42.10
C LYS A 44 -1.97 -18.09 -42.83
N ALA A 45 -1.58 -19.30 -42.45
CA ALA A 45 -2.20 -20.53 -42.95
C ALA A 45 -3.63 -20.63 -42.40
N GLY A 46 -4.64 -20.57 -43.27
CA GLY A 46 -6.02 -20.78 -42.85
C GLY A 46 -7.14 -20.39 -43.83
N ALA A 47 -6.90 -19.52 -44.82
CA ALA A 47 -7.99 -19.10 -45.72
C ALA A 47 -7.49 -18.62 -47.09
N GLY A 48 -6.91 -19.53 -47.89
CA GLY A 48 -6.69 -19.38 -49.34
C GLY A 48 -5.94 -18.13 -49.85
N SER A 49 -5.46 -17.26 -48.97
CA SER A 49 -4.96 -15.94 -49.32
C SER A 49 -3.99 -15.44 -48.24
N ALA A 50 -2.81 -15.05 -48.69
CA ALA A 50 -1.71 -14.57 -47.88
C ALA A 50 -2.07 -13.26 -47.17
N THR A 51 -2.43 -13.30 -45.87
CA THR A 51 -2.49 -12.07 -45.06
C THR A 51 -1.08 -11.62 -44.75
N LEU A 52 -0.66 -10.51 -45.35
CA LEU A 52 0.62 -9.86 -45.03
C LEU A 52 0.50 -9.17 -43.67
N TYR A 53 1.54 -9.27 -42.85
CA TYR A 53 1.67 -8.49 -41.63
C TYR A 53 3.05 -7.85 -41.53
N ARG A 54 3.16 -6.77 -40.75
CA ARG A 54 4.41 -6.07 -40.44
C ARG A 54 4.40 -5.68 -38.96
N TRP A 55 5.49 -5.96 -38.28
CA TRP A 55 5.71 -5.53 -36.89
C TRP A 55 6.55 -4.26 -36.87
N GLN A 56 6.19 -3.29 -36.05
CA GLN A 56 6.99 -2.10 -35.82
C GLN A 56 7.05 -1.80 -34.33
N ALA A 57 8.25 -1.57 -33.80
CA ALA A 57 8.39 -1.13 -32.42
C ALA A 57 7.76 0.25 -32.25
N VAL A 58 6.99 0.42 -31.18
CA VAL A 58 6.34 1.68 -30.83
C VAL A 58 7.24 2.38 -29.79
N PRO A 59 7.83 3.55 -30.11
CA PRO A 59 8.65 4.31 -29.17
C PRO A 59 7.89 4.66 -27.89
N ASP A 60 8.62 4.80 -26.78
CA ASP A 60 8.02 5.23 -25.50
C ASP A 60 7.39 6.62 -25.59
N THR A 61 7.87 7.47 -26.51
CA THR A 61 7.34 8.81 -26.75
C THR A 61 5.98 8.83 -27.45
N GLU A 62 5.53 7.71 -28.02
CA GLU A 62 4.22 7.64 -28.67
C GLU A 62 3.10 7.62 -27.62
N SER A 63 2.03 8.37 -27.88
CA SER A 63 0.89 8.53 -26.96
C SER A 63 0.26 7.19 -26.55
N ILE A 64 0.25 6.20 -27.45
CA ILE A 64 -0.25 4.87 -27.14
C ILE A 64 0.68 4.08 -26.21
N SER A 65 1.99 4.24 -26.32
CA SER A 65 2.95 3.63 -25.39
C SER A 65 2.81 4.26 -24.00
N MET A 66 2.66 5.59 -23.94
CA MET A 66 2.35 6.30 -22.69
C MET A 66 1.08 5.78 -22.02
N LYS A 67 -0.02 5.62 -22.79
CA LYS A 67 -1.28 5.09 -22.27
C LYS A 67 -1.15 3.68 -21.69
N TRP A 68 -0.39 2.80 -22.35
CA TRP A 68 -0.14 1.46 -21.83
C TRP A 68 0.73 1.46 -20.57
N ARG A 69 1.75 2.35 -20.53
CA ARG A 69 2.59 2.55 -19.34
C ARG A 69 1.85 3.18 -18.17
N ALA A 70 0.82 3.98 -18.42
CA ALA A 70 -0.08 4.51 -17.38
C ALA A 70 -0.86 3.38 -16.70
N HIS A 71 -1.45 2.44 -17.46
CA HIS A 71 -2.12 1.28 -16.84
C HIS A 71 -1.20 0.47 -15.93
N ALA A 72 0.04 0.23 -16.34
CA ALA A 72 1.02 -0.45 -15.51
C ALA A 72 1.45 0.39 -14.30
N GLY A 73 1.66 1.69 -14.52
CA GLY A 73 2.07 2.62 -13.48
C GLY A 73 1.01 2.79 -12.39
N ASP A 74 -0.26 2.97 -12.74
CA ASP A 74 -1.37 3.09 -11.81
C ASP A 74 -1.49 1.82 -10.94
N ALA A 75 -1.40 0.63 -11.54
CA ALA A 75 -1.47 -0.64 -10.81
C ALA A 75 -0.31 -0.81 -9.81
N ILE A 76 0.88 -0.29 -10.13
CA ILE A 76 2.04 -0.27 -9.22
C ILE A 76 1.90 0.83 -8.17
N GLY A 77 1.41 2.01 -8.57
CA GLY A 77 1.16 3.13 -7.66
C GLY A 77 0.19 2.74 -6.54
N GLU A 78 -0.89 2.03 -6.90
CA GLU A 78 -1.83 1.44 -5.94
C GLU A 78 -1.15 0.48 -4.97
N LEU A 79 -0.33 -0.46 -5.50
CA LEU A 79 0.44 -1.41 -4.67
C LEU A 79 1.37 -0.71 -3.68
N LEU A 80 2.01 0.39 -4.11
CA LEU A 80 2.96 1.16 -3.31
C LEU A 80 2.29 2.23 -2.44
N GLY A 81 0.96 2.38 -2.52
CA GLY A 81 0.22 3.41 -1.81
C GLY A 81 0.52 4.84 -2.27
N LEU A 82 1.03 5.02 -3.49
CA LEU A 82 1.28 6.33 -4.10
C LEU A 82 -0.06 7.00 -4.46
N GLU A 83 -0.12 8.32 -4.28
CA GLU A 83 -1.30 9.11 -4.61
C GLU A 83 -1.18 9.71 -6.02
N GLY A 84 -2.30 9.82 -6.74
CA GLY A 84 -2.36 10.41 -8.08
C GLY A 84 -2.16 9.41 -9.22
N HIS A 85 -2.09 9.93 -10.45
CA HIS A 85 -1.85 9.12 -11.64
C HIS A 85 -0.38 8.70 -11.70
N CYS A 86 -0.15 7.41 -11.94
CA CYS A 86 1.20 6.85 -12.04
C CYS A 86 1.42 6.27 -13.44
N ALA A 87 2.61 6.48 -13.99
CA ALA A 87 3.00 5.89 -15.27
C ALA A 87 4.43 5.35 -15.19
N LEU A 88 4.72 4.23 -15.83
CA LEU A 88 6.13 3.82 -16.00
C LEU A 88 6.86 4.87 -16.85
N ALA A 89 8.09 5.25 -16.52
CA ALA A 89 8.91 6.21 -17.26
C ALA A 89 9.41 5.66 -18.60
N THR A 90 9.71 4.36 -18.64
CA THR A 90 10.03 3.54 -19.81
C THR A 90 9.52 2.12 -19.55
N TRP A 91 9.43 1.28 -20.57
CA TRP A 91 9.16 -0.14 -20.33
C TRP A 91 10.28 -0.80 -19.51
N PRO A 92 9.97 -1.83 -18.69
CA PRO A 92 10.98 -2.64 -18.04
C PRO A 92 11.95 -3.27 -19.03
N ASN A 93 13.18 -3.57 -18.59
CA ASN A 93 14.20 -4.13 -19.49
C ASN A 93 13.68 -5.39 -20.21
N GLY A 94 13.99 -5.56 -21.49
CA GLY A 94 13.50 -6.68 -22.30
C GLY A 94 12.05 -6.55 -22.79
N TYR A 95 11.22 -5.70 -22.18
CA TYR A 95 9.89 -5.38 -22.70
C TYR A 95 9.94 -4.33 -23.82
N ALA A 96 8.98 -4.39 -24.74
CA ALA A 96 8.76 -3.38 -25.78
C ALA A 96 7.36 -3.52 -26.40
N LEU A 97 6.72 -2.38 -26.66
CA LEU A 97 5.44 -2.33 -27.36
C LEU A 97 5.68 -2.38 -28.87
N TYR A 98 4.89 -3.19 -29.57
CA TYR A 98 4.91 -3.29 -31.03
C TYR A 98 3.51 -3.09 -31.61
N GLU A 99 3.46 -2.53 -32.82
CA GLU A 99 2.27 -2.46 -33.67
C GLU A 99 2.36 -3.50 -34.79
N GLU A 100 1.39 -4.41 -34.86
CA GLU A 100 1.15 -5.33 -35.98
C GLU A 100 0.23 -4.63 -36.97
N THR A 101 0.74 -4.29 -38.15
CA THR A 101 -0.10 -3.85 -39.26
C THR A 101 -0.41 -5.05 -40.14
N SER A 102 -1.69 -5.34 -40.39
CA SER A 102 -2.17 -6.44 -41.24
C SER A 102 -3.02 -5.93 -42.40
N TRP A 103 -2.79 -6.51 -43.58
CA TRP A 103 -3.49 -6.14 -44.82
C TRP A 103 -4.40 -7.28 -45.28
N LYS A 104 -5.62 -6.94 -45.70
CA LYS A 104 -6.49 -7.91 -46.35
C LYS A 104 -5.91 -8.30 -47.73
N PRO A 105 -6.03 -9.57 -48.13
CA PRO A 105 -5.71 -9.99 -49.48
C PRO A 105 -6.52 -9.18 -50.51
N GLY A 106 -5.88 -8.77 -51.59
CA GLY A 106 -6.49 -7.90 -52.62
C GLY A 106 -6.29 -6.40 -52.39
N GLY A 107 -5.71 -5.97 -51.26
CA GLY A 107 -5.36 -4.57 -51.02
C GLY A 107 -6.54 -3.63 -50.78
N GLU A 108 -7.77 -4.11 -50.86
CA GLU A 108 -8.97 -3.33 -50.61
C GLU A 108 -9.19 -3.12 -49.11
N GLY A 109 -9.01 -1.86 -48.67
CA GLY A 109 -9.36 -1.40 -47.31
C GLY A 109 -8.19 -0.86 -46.50
N LYS A 110 -8.51 -0.16 -45.40
CA LYS A 110 -7.51 0.35 -44.46
C LYS A 110 -6.85 -0.82 -43.72
N PRO A 111 -5.51 -0.88 -43.63
CA PRO A 111 -4.83 -1.91 -42.87
C PRO A 111 -5.24 -1.87 -41.39
N ARG A 112 -5.43 -3.04 -40.81
CA ARG A 112 -5.74 -3.19 -39.38
C ARG A 112 -4.44 -3.07 -38.59
N ARG A 113 -4.45 -2.28 -37.51
CA ARG A 113 -3.31 -2.09 -36.60
C ARG A 113 -3.67 -2.63 -35.23
N ASP A 114 -3.00 -3.69 -34.83
CA ASP A 114 -3.11 -4.29 -33.49
C ASP A 114 -1.82 -3.99 -32.71
N ARG A 115 -1.89 -3.97 -31.38
CA ARG A 115 -0.75 -3.63 -30.54
C ARG A 115 -0.51 -4.70 -29.50
N TYR A 116 0.77 -4.99 -29.28
CA TYR A 116 1.18 -6.08 -28.42
C TYR A 116 2.41 -5.67 -27.64
N LEU A 117 2.38 -5.93 -26.33
CA LEU A 117 3.56 -5.79 -25.48
C LEU A 117 4.28 -7.14 -25.43
N PHE A 118 5.50 -7.16 -25.96
CA PHE A 118 6.41 -8.30 -25.91
C PHE A 118 7.42 -8.11 -24.78
N GLY A 119 7.97 -9.21 -24.28
CA GLY A 119 9.07 -9.20 -23.32
C GLY A 119 9.15 -10.49 -22.53
N THR A 120 8.04 -10.95 -21.97
CA THR A 120 7.99 -12.23 -21.23
C THR A 120 8.09 -13.42 -22.19
N GLY A 121 8.72 -14.51 -21.74
CA GLY A 121 8.91 -15.72 -22.54
C GLY A 121 7.67 -16.58 -22.73
N HIS A 122 6.59 -16.29 -22.00
CA HIS A 122 5.42 -17.15 -21.95
C HIS A 122 4.25 -16.69 -22.84
N HIS A 123 4.13 -15.39 -23.13
CA HIS A 123 2.97 -14.84 -23.83
C HIS A 123 3.19 -13.38 -24.28
N THR A 124 2.18 -12.81 -24.96
CA THR A 124 2.14 -11.42 -25.41
C THR A 124 0.86 -10.75 -24.90
N PHE A 125 0.95 -9.54 -24.34
CA PHE A 125 -0.23 -8.80 -23.88
C PHE A 125 -0.86 -8.01 -25.02
N ARG A 126 -2.18 -8.02 -25.16
CA ARG A 126 -2.91 -7.33 -26.24
C ARG A 126 -3.48 -5.98 -25.83
N SER A 127 -3.36 -5.61 -24.56
CA SER A 127 -3.73 -4.29 -24.04
C SER A 127 -2.88 -3.91 -22.82
N GLY A 128 -2.82 -2.61 -22.51
CA GLY A 128 -2.17 -2.12 -21.28
C GLY A 128 -2.83 -2.67 -20.01
N ALA A 129 -4.17 -2.82 -20.01
CA ALA A 129 -4.91 -3.40 -18.89
C ALA A 129 -4.59 -4.89 -18.67
N GLU A 130 -4.31 -5.65 -19.74
CA GLU A 130 -3.85 -7.05 -19.60
C GLU A 130 -2.42 -7.14 -19.05
N ALA A 131 -1.55 -6.18 -19.39
CA ALA A 131 -0.16 -6.14 -18.92
C ALA A 131 -0.04 -5.66 -17.46
N ALA A 132 -0.91 -4.75 -17.02
CA ALA A 132 -0.89 -4.14 -15.69
C ALA A 132 -0.76 -5.13 -14.52
N PRO A 133 -1.56 -6.21 -14.40
CA PRO A 133 -1.42 -7.15 -13.29
C PRO A 133 -0.08 -7.89 -13.27
N HIS A 134 0.52 -8.14 -14.44
CA HIS A 134 1.86 -8.76 -14.51
C HIS A 134 2.93 -7.76 -14.06
N MET A 135 2.84 -6.50 -14.48
CA MET A 135 3.79 -5.47 -14.06
C MET A 135 3.74 -5.20 -12.55
N ARG A 136 2.53 -5.20 -11.96
CA ARG A 136 2.34 -5.14 -10.50
C ARG A 136 3.01 -6.33 -9.81
N TYR A 137 2.77 -7.55 -10.30
CA TYR A 137 3.39 -8.77 -9.75
C TYR A 137 4.93 -8.72 -9.79
N LEU A 138 5.53 -8.18 -10.84
CA LEU A 138 7.00 -8.07 -10.92
C LEU A 138 7.60 -7.17 -9.84
N VAL A 139 6.83 -6.20 -9.32
CA VAL A 139 7.20 -5.37 -8.17
C VAL A 139 6.96 -6.13 -6.87
N GLU A 140 5.77 -6.70 -6.72
CA GLU A 140 5.34 -7.43 -5.51
C GLU A 140 6.30 -8.59 -5.18
N ARG A 141 6.74 -9.34 -6.20
CA ARG A 141 7.67 -10.46 -6.01
C ARG A 141 9.06 -10.07 -5.50
N VAL A 142 9.45 -8.79 -5.64
CA VAL A 142 10.72 -8.29 -5.11
C VAL A 142 10.66 -8.22 -3.58
N THR A 143 9.49 -7.85 -3.05
CA THR A 143 9.24 -7.74 -1.60
C THR A 143 8.70 -9.03 -0.99
N ASP A 144 7.97 -9.82 -1.76
CA ASP A 144 7.37 -11.09 -1.36
C ASP A 144 7.69 -12.18 -2.39
N PRO A 145 8.75 -12.98 -2.19
CA PRO A 145 9.13 -14.04 -3.12
C PRO A 145 8.03 -15.07 -3.41
N ASP A 146 7.01 -15.18 -2.54
CA ASP A 146 5.90 -16.12 -2.67
C ASP A 146 4.68 -15.51 -3.38
N ALA A 147 4.77 -14.23 -3.81
CA ALA A 147 3.72 -13.58 -4.57
C ALA A 147 3.31 -14.40 -5.81
N VAL A 148 2.02 -14.41 -6.11
CA VAL A 148 1.47 -15.16 -7.25
C VAL A 148 0.92 -14.19 -8.28
N CYS A 149 1.36 -14.32 -9.53
CA CYS A 149 0.87 -13.45 -10.59
C CYS A 149 -0.59 -13.74 -10.93
N ILE A 150 -1.43 -12.70 -10.88
CA ILE A 150 -2.85 -12.79 -11.23
C ILE A 150 -3.14 -12.49 -12.71
N CYS A 151 -2.09 -12.31 -13.53
CA CYS A 151 -2.24 -12.05 -14.96
C CYS A 151 -2.95 -13.23 -15.66
N ARG A 152 -3.81 -12.94 -16.65
CA ARG A 152 -4.58 -13.98 -17.37
C ARG A 152 -3.72 -15.06 -18.02
N TYR A 153 -2.50 -14.71 -18.42
CA TYR A 153 -1.61 -15.58 -19.18
C TYR A 153 -0.63 -16.36 -18.31
N CYS A 154 -0.46 -15.93 -17.07
CA CYS A 154 0.42 -16.56 -16.10
C CYS A 154 -0.31 -17.80 -15.59
N PRO A 155 0.34 -18.98 -15.53
CA PRO A 155 -0.30 -20.15 -14.98
C PRO A 155 -0.65 -19.86 -13.52
N ARG A 156 -1.95 -19.87 -13.20
CA ARG A 156 -2.38 -19.88 -11.81
C ARG A 156 -1.79 -21.14 -11.20
N GLN A 157 -1.13 -21.03 -10.04
CA GLN A 157 -0.77 -22.23 -9.30
C GLN A 157 -2.04 -23.09 -9.18
N PRO A 158 -1.94 -24.42 -9.38
CA PRO A 158 -3.09 -25.28 -9.22
C PRO A 158 -3.56 -25.16 -7.77
N ALA A 159 -4.56 -24.34 -7.54
CA ALA A 159 -5.36 -24.42 -6.33
C ALA A 159 -5.83 -25.87 -6.23
N ASP A 160 -5.74 -26.46 -5.04
CA ASP A 160 -6.23 -27.79 -4.75
C ASP A 160 -7.56 -28.01 -5.48
N LYS A 161 -7.57 -29.02 -6.34
CA LYS A 161 -8.65 -29.30 -7.29
C LYS A 161 -9.92 -29.67 -6.52
N SER A 162 -10.67 -28.68 -6.04
CA SER A 162 -12.07 -28.86 -5.66
C SER A 162 -12.93 -27.80 -6.35
N THR A 163 -13.67 -28.30 -7.35
CA THR A 163 -14.86 -27.68 -7.96
C THR A 163 -14.62 -26.59 -9.01
N ALA A 164 -14.25 -27.04 -10.22
CA ALA A 164 -14.57 -26.33 -11.45
C ALA A 164 -15.93 -26.83 -11.97
N ASN A 165 -16.90 -25.91 -12.13
CA ASN A 165 -17.78 -25.86 -13.30
C ASN A 165 -18.49 -24.49 -13.39
N SER A 166 -18.02 -23.71 -14.36
CA SER A 166 -18.78 -22.83 -15.27
C SER A 166 -20.13 -22.24 -14.83
N THR A 167 -20.10 -21.03 -14.24
CA THR A 167 -20.98 -19.88 -14.53
C THR A 167 -20.31 -18.58 -14.03
N ALA A 168 -19.23 -18.14 -14.68
CA ALA A 168 -18.33 -17.08 -14.19
C ALA A 168 -18.36 -15.79 -15.04
N ALA A 169 -19.53 -15.20 -15.24
CA ALA A 169 -19.64 -13.87 -15.84
C ALA A 169 -20.33 -12.83 -14.94
N SER A 170 -21.13 -13.26 -13.95
CA SER A 170 -21.81 -12.37 -13.00
C SER A 170 -21.14 -12.33 -11.62
N ALA A 171 -20.59 -13.48 -11.17
CA ALA A 171 -19.92 -13.59 -9.87
C ALA A 171 -18.61 -12.78 -9.79
N THR A 172 -17.94 -12.55 -10.92
CA THR A 172 -16.65 -11.85 -10.96
C THR A 172 -16.75 -10.39 -10.53
N ARG A 173 -17.90 -9.71 -10.66
CA ARG A 173 -18.01 -8.30 -10.19
C ARG A 173 -18.07 -8.19 -8.68
N ASP A 174 -18.79 -9.07 -8.00
CA ASP A 174 -18.87 -9.05 -6.54
C ASP A 174 -17.63 -9.65 -5.88
N GLU A 175 -17.03 -10.67 -6.49
CA GLU A 175 -15.75 -11.22 -6.01
C GLU A 175 -14.59 -10.27 -6.28
N THR A 176 -14.53 -9.59 -7.42
CA THR A 176 -13.50 -8.56 -7.68
C THR A 176 -13.72 -7.32 -6.81
N ARG A 177 -14.97 -7.00 -6.43
CA ARG A 177 -15.26 -5.92 -5.47
C ARG A 177 -14.89 -6.32 -4.05
N ALA A 178 -15.19 -7.55 -3.62
CA ALA A 178 -14.77 -8.09 -2.33
C ALA A 178 -13.23 -8.25 -2.25
N LEU A 179 -12.58 -8.64 -3.35
CA LEU A 179 -11.14 -8.73 -3.48
C LEU A 179 -10.50 -7.34 -3.53
N ALA A 180 -11.07 -6.34 -4.23
CA ALA A 180 -10.61 -4.95 -4.16
C ALA A 180 -10.75 -4.36 -2.75
N LEU A 181 -11.82 -4.71 -2.02
CA LEU A 181 -11.96 -4.44 -0.58
C LEU A 181 -10.89 -5.15 0.27
N HIS A 182 -10.38 -6.31 -0.17
CA HIS A 182 -9.39 -7.13 0.54
C HIS A 182 -7.93 -6.73 0.21
N THR A 183 -7.68 -6.27 -1.01
CA THR A 183 -6.39 -5.76 -1.51
C THR A 183 -6.08 -4.38 -0.91
N ASP A 184 -7.08 -3.51 -0.76
CA ASP A 184 -6.93 -2.22 -0.06
C ASP A 184 -6.66 -2.35 1.45
N LEU A 185 -7.04 -3.47 2.07
CA LEU A 185 -6.76 -3.74 3.49
C LEU A 185 -5.36 -4.32 3.72
N THR A 186 -4.72 -4.87 2.68
CA THR A 186 -3.40 -5.53 2.72
C THR A 186 -2.27 -4.68 2.13
N ALA A 187 -2.60 -3.68 1.28
CA ALA A 187 -1.63 -2.80 0.61
C ALA A 187 -1.05 -1.66 1.49
N ALA A 188 -1.04 -1.80 2.82
CA ALA A 188 -0.34 -0.82 3.66
C ALA A 188 1.18 -1.05 3.48
N PRO A 189 1.93 -0.11 2.88
CA PRO A 189 3.37 -0.28 2.74
C PRO A 189 4.03 -0.39 4.12
N PRO A 190 5.20 -1.06 4.23
CA PRO A 190 5.96 -1.05 5.46
C PRO A 190 6.45 0.38 5.68
N TYR A 191 5.87 1.07 6.67
CA TYR A 191 6.32 2.36 7.22
C TYR A 191 6.02 3.63 6.41
N ASP A 192 4.75 3.93 6.13
CA ASP A 192 4.34 5.32 5.88
C ASP A 192 4.00 5.99 7.22
N LEU A 193 4.95 6.78 7.71
CA LEU A 193 4.91 7.44 9.01
C LEU A 193 3.97 8.67 9.02
N VAL A 194 3.70 9.24 7.85
CA VAL A 194 2.67 10.28 7.69
C VAL A 194 1.28 9.64 7.86
N ARG A 195 1.10 8.41 7.35
CA ARG A 195 -0.11 7.61 7.62
C ARG A 195 -0.21 7.08 9.04
N ALA A 196 0.87 7.08 9.83
CA ALA A 196 0.84 6.64 11.23
C ALA A 196 -0.03 7.54 12.11
N PHE A 197 -0.34 8.76 11.68
CA PHE A 197 -1.22 9.68 12.40
C PHE A 197 -2.61 9.80 11.79
N LEU A 198 -2.83 9.33 10.57
CA LEU A 198 -4.15 9.41 9.93
C LEU A 198 -5.16 8.44 10.55
N HIS A 199 -6.44 8.82 10.47
CA HIS A 199 -7.55 7.93 10.74
C HIS A 199 -7.66 6.88 9.63
N ARG A 200 -7.94 5.64 10.01
CA ARG A 200 -7.92 4.49 9.11
C ARG A 200 -9.31 3.95 8.90
N ARG A 201 -9.52 3.36 7.72
CA ARG A 201 -10.75 2.64 7.41
C ARG A 201 -11.06 1.61 8.50
N GLY A 202 -12.29 1.63 8.98
CA GLY A 202 -12.79 0.78 10.05
C GLY A 202 -12.65 1.37 11.46
N GLU A 203 -11.86 2.43 11.66
CA GLU A 203 -11.78 3.11 12.95
C GLU A 203 -13.07 3.84 13.28
N VAL A 204 -13.38 3.93 14.57
CA VAL A 204 -14.48 4.74 15.08
C VAL A 204 -13.96 6.12 15.44
N VAL A 205 -14.63 7.14 14.93
CA VAL A 205 -14.27 8.54 15.12
C VAL A 205 -15.51 9.37 15.43
N GLU A 206 -15.29 10.53 16.05
CA GLU A 206 -16.31 11.59 16.11
C GLU A 206 -16.10 12.55 14.94
N ALA A 207 -17.19 12.84 14.22
CA ALA A 207 -17.19 13.82 13.15
C ALA A 207 -18.52 14.60 13.15
N ALA A 208 -18.44 15.93 13.28
CA ALA A 208 -19.59 16.82 13.39
C ALA A 208 -20.59 16.42 14.50
N GLY A 209 -20.07 16.15 15.70
CA GLY A 209 -20.87 15.87 16.90
C GLY A 209 -21.49 14.46 16.93
N LYS A 210 -21.18 13.59 15.97
CA LYS A 210 -21.71 12.23 15.87
C LYS A 210 -20.59 11.22 15.70
N MET A 211 -20.73 10.07 16.33
CA MET A 211 -19.81 8.95 16.17
C MET A 211 -20.11 8.15 14.88
N GLY A 212 -19.07 7.60 14.26
CA GLY A 212 -19.20 6.76 13.09
C GLY A 212 -17.91 6.06 12.70
N PHE A 213 -17.97 5.23 11.66
CA PHE A 213 -16.82 4.55 11.10
C PHE A 213 -16.20 5.32 9.95
N VAL A 214 -14.88 5.34 9.87
CA VAL A 214 -14.17 5.76 8.65
C VAL A 214 -14.40 4.71 7.56
N VAL A 215 -15.03 5.11 6.46
CA VAL A 215 -15.28 4.26 5.29
C VAL A 215 -14.15 4.38 4.27
N GLY A 216 -13.64 5.59 4.10
CA GLY A 216 -12.57 5.92 3.18
C GLY A 216 -12.06 7.35 3.41
N SER A 217 -11.02 7.72 2.68
CA SER A 217 -10.51 9.08 2.65
C SER A 217 -10.14 9.47 1.23
N THR A 218 -10.41 10.71 0.85
CA THR A 218 -9.94 11.31 -0.39
C THR A 218 -9.02 12.48 -0.05
N ARG A 219 -8.03 12.74 -0.91
CA ARG A 219 -7.17 13.93 -0.78
C ARG A 219 -7.40 14.83 -1.99
N HIS A 220 -7.63 16.11 -1.76
CA HIS A 220 -7.81 17.10 -2.81
C HIS A 220 -7.04 18.37 -2.43
N ARG A 221 -6.07 18.78 -3.27
CA ARG A 221 -5.25 19.99 -3.07
C ARG A 221 -4.58 20.07 -1.69
N GLY A 222 -4.03 18.95 -1.21
CA GLY A 222 -3.37 18.86 0.09
C GLY A 222 -4.34 18.63 1.27
N THR A 223 -5.62 18.96 1.13
CA THR A 223 -6.63 18.70 2.16
C THR A 223 -7.12 17.25 2.07
N ARG A 224 -7.17 16.56 3.21
CA ARG A 224 -7.75 15.21 3.32
C ARG A 224 -9.17 15.29 3.86
N THR A 225 -10.09 14.60 3.20
CA THR A 225 -11.49 14.48 3.59
C THR A 225 -11.80 13.02 3.87
N TYR A 226 -12.44 12.73 4.99
CA TYR A 226 -12.92 11.39 5.34
C TYR A 226 -14.38 11.23 5.00
N GLU A 227 -14.74 10.07 4.44
CA GLU A 227 -16.13 9.62 4.40
C GLU A 227 -16.43 8.84 5.69
N ILE A 228 -17.30 9.38 6.53
CA ILE A 228 -17.69 8.79 7.80
C ILE A 228 -19.13 8.26 7.71
N ARG A 229 -19.32 6.98 8.00
CA ARG A 229 -20.65 6.38 8.14
C ARG A 229 -21.08 6.43 9.60
N ARG A 230 -22.08 7.25 9.91
CA ARG A 230 -22.54 7.50 11.28
C ARG A 230 -23.27 6.28 11.85
N PHE A 231 -23.17 6.11 13.17
CA PHE A 231 -24.07 5.20 13.87
C PHE A 231 -25.52 5.68 13.73
N GLY A 232 -26.44 4.75 13.48
CA GLY A 232 -27.84 5.08 13.16
C GLY A 232 -28.10 5.43 11.70
N GLY A 233 -27.08 5.48 10.84
CA GLY A 233 -27.22 5.66 9.40
C GLY A 233 -26.76 7.02 8.87
N GLY A 234 -26.73 7.13 7.53
CA GLY A 234 -26.17 8.28 6.83
C GLY A 234 -24.64 8.24 6.71
N SER A 235 -24.13 9.01 5.76
CA SER A 235 -22.70 9.28 5.60
C SER A 235 -22.45 10.79 5.57
N VAL A 236 -21.25 11.19 5.98
CA VAL A 236 -20.81 12.58 5.93
C VAL A 236 -19.37 12.64 5.46
N GLN A 237 -19.08 13.58 4.57
CA GLN A 237 -17.70 13.91 4.20
C GLN A 237 -17.20 15.04 5.10
N VAL A 238 -16.08 14.82 5.78
CA VAL A 238 -15.57 15.73 6.80
C VAL A 238 -14.06 15.90 6.62
N ASP A 239 -13.60 17.15 6.68
CA ASP A 239 -12.18 17.48 6.68
C ASP A 239 -11.45 16.76 7.82
N ALA A 240 -10.25 16.25 7.56
CA ALA A 240 -9.42 15.56 8.53
C ALA A 240 -9.22 16.34 9.84
N ALA A 241 -9.10 17.67 9.78
CA ALA A 241 -8.95 18.53 10.95
C ALA A 241 -10.19 18.54 11.87
N ARG A 242 -11.35 18.07 11.37
CA ARG A 242 -12.62 18.02 12.10
C ARG A 242 -13.01 16.60 12.55
N VAL A 243 -12.09 15.64 12.41
CA VAL A 243 -12.29 14.25 12.83
C VAL A 243 -11.46 13.96 14.07
N VAL A 244 -12.11 13.55 15.15
CA VAL A 244 -11.49 13.28 16.45
C VAL A 244 -11.52 11.77 16.73
N PRO A 245 -10.45 11.14 17.25
CA PRO A 245 -10.51 9.73 17.63
C PRO A 245 -11.61 9.51 18.66
N ALA A 246 -12.38 8.44 18.49
CA ALA A 246 -13.53 8.21 19.37
C ALA A 246 -13.13 8.02 20.84
N ILE A 247 -11.92 7.52 21.13
CA ILE A 247 -11.41 7.43 22.52
C ILE A 247 -11.29 8.80 23.19
N THR A 248 -10.83 9.81 22.46
CA THR A 248 -10.72 11.19 22.96
C THR A 248 -12.10 11.81 23.12
N ALA A 249 -12.96 11.63 22.11
CA ALA A 249 -14.32 12.13 22.14
C ALA A 249 -15.15 11.55 23.31
N LEU A 250 -15.07 10.23 23.55
CA LEU A 250 -15.77 9.58 24.67
C LEU A 250 -15.40 10.16 26.05
N GLN A 251 -14.16 10.63 26.21
CA GLN A 251 -13.71 11.26 27.46
C GLN A 251 -14.28 12.67 27.65
N GLN A 252 -14.60 13.37 26.57
CA GLN A 252 -15.05 14.77 26.58
C GLN A 252 -16.57 14.92 26.55
N ARG A 253 -17.30 13.89 26.09
CA ARG A 253 -18.75 13.92 25.91
C ARG A 253 -19.49 13.79 27.25
N THR A 254 -20.50 14.65 27.45
CA THR A 254 -21.35 14.64 28.65
C THR A 254 -22.65 13.84 28.47
N ASP A 255 -23.06 13.60 27.22
CA ASP A 255 -24.29 12.91 26.82
C ASP A 255 -24.09 11.39 26.68
N LYS A 256 -23.71 10.72 27.77
CA LYS A 256 -23.44 9.28 27.79
C LYS A 256 -24.61 8.41 27.29
N ASP A 257 -25.83 8.92 27.37
CA ASP A 257 -27.04 8.23 26.92
C ASP A 257 -27.34 8.36 25.42
N SER A 258 -26.49 9.05 24.65
CA SER A 258 -26.69 9.12 23.20
C SER A 258 -26.49 7.73 22.55
N PRO A 259 -27.36 7.31 21.62
CA PRO A 259 -27.26 5.98 20.99
C PRO A 259 -25.93 5.69 20.29
N ASP A 260 -25.29 6.73 19.73
CA ASP A 260 -24.00 6.63 19.04
C ASP A 260 -22.83 6.47 20.04
N ILE A 261 -22.90 7.14 21.19
CA ILE A 261 -21.94 6.95 22.31
C ILE A 261 -22.02 5.52 22.85
N ARG A 262 -23.23 5.02 23.15
CA ARG A 262 -23.41 3.61 23.59
C ARG A 262 -22.95 2.60 22.54
N ALA A 263 -23.06 2.92 21.25
CA ALA A 263 -22.51 2.08 20.19
C ALA A 263 -20.98 2.07 20.21
N ALA A 264 -20.34 3.23 20.35
CA ALA A 264 -18.88 3.33 20.50
C ALA A 264 -18.40 2.58 21.75
N GLU A 265 -19.02 2.77 22.92
CA GLU A 265 -18.63 2.07 24.16
C GLU A 265 -18.74 0.55 24.05
N ARG A 266 -19.73 0.03 23.32
CA ARG A 266 -19.81 -1.42 23.05
C ARG A 266 -18.69 -1.91 22.15
N ILE A 267 -18.25 -1.10 21.18
CA ILE A 267 -17.15 -1.44 20.27
C ILE A 267 -15.81 -1.33 20.99
N SER A 268 -15.65 -0.39 21.93
CA SER A 268 -14.37 -0.15 22.62
C SER A 268 -13.89 -1.34 23.46
N SER A 269 -14.79 -2.25 23.85
CA SER A 269 -14.45 -3.50 24.55
C SER A 269 -14.09 -4.66 23.62
N LEU A 270 -14.25 -4.50 22.30
CA LEU A 270 -13.96 -5.54 21.32
C LEU A 270 -12.49 -5.52 20.90
N CYS A 271 -11.97 -6.69 20.54
CA CYS A 271 -10.66 -6.81 19.89
C CYS A 271 -10.74 -7.87 18.80
N SER A 272 -10.14 -7.58 17.64
CA SER A 272 -9.95 -8.55 16.56
C SER A 272 -8.51 -8.49 16.05
N ILE A 273 -7.94 -9.65 15.73
CA ILE A 273 -6.59 -9.75 15.18
C ILE A 273 -6.65 -10.38 13.78
N HIS A 274 -5.92 -9.78 12.85
CA HIS A 274 -5.80 -10.25 11.47
C HIS A 274 -4.32 -10.43 11.15
N LEU A 275 -3.76 -11.58 11.55
CA LEU A 275 -2.31 -11.85 11.47
C LEU A 275 -1.78 -11.79 10.03
N GLU A 276 -2.52 -12.33 9.06
CA GLU A 276 -2.17 -12.30 7.63
C GLU A 276 -2.05 -10.86 7.10
N GLN A 277 -2.88 -9.96 7.62
CA GLN A 277 -2.92 -8.55 7.24
C GLN A 277 -2.03 -7.68 8.14
N LYS A 278 -1.28 -8.29 9.08
CA LYS A 278 -0.38 -7.60 10.02
C LYS A 278 -1.06 -6.43 10.75
N GLN A 279 -2.32 -6.63 11.15
CA GLN A 279 -3.14 -5.60 11.79
C GLN A 279 -4.04 -6.16 12.89
N MET A 280 -4.47 -5.26 13.76
CA MET A 280 -5.34 -5.55 14.89
C MET A 280 -6.31 -4.40 15.13
N PHE A 281 -7.56 -4.68 15.43
CA PHE A 281 -8.48 -3.71 15.99
C PHE A 281 -8.49 -3.85 17.51
N VAL A 282 -8.23 -2.74 18.21
CA VAL A 282 -8.25 -2.66 19.66
C VAL A 282 -9.27 -1.60 20.03
N GLY A 283 -10.46 -2.06 20.40
CA GLY A 283 -11.61 -1.21 20.60
C GLY A 283 -11.96 -0.42 19.35
N LEU A 284 -11.69 0.89 19.41
CA LEU A 284 -12.10 1.89 18.41
C LEU A 284 -11.05 2.16 17.34
N GLU A 285 -9.86 1.59 17.49
CA GLU A 285 -8.68 1.96 16.69
C GLU A 285 -8.07 0.75 16.00
N ARG A 286 -7.46 0.99 14.83
CA ARG A 286 -6.80 -0.03 14.01
C ARG A 286 -5.29 0.14 14.16
N ILE A 287 -4.64 -0.83 14.77
CA ILE A 287 -3.19 -0.89 14.98
C ILE A 287 -2.55 -1.72 13.86
N VAL A 288 -1.42 -1.26 13.31
CA VAL A 288 -0.58 -1.97 12.32
C VAL A 288 0.88 -1.99 12.77
N LEU A 289 1.72 -2.78 12.11
CA LEU A 289 3.18 -2.75 12.36
C LEU A 289 3.75 -1.36 12.01
N GLY A 290 4.68 -0.88 12.83
CA GLY A 290 5.24 0.47 12.74
C GLY A 290 4.47 1.52 13.54
N ASP A 291 3.31 1.19 14.10
CA ASP A 291 2.56 2.12 14.94
C ASP A 291 3.24 2.40 16.27
N LEU A 292 3.00 3.61 16.76
CA LEU A 292 3.21 3.97 18.16
C LEU A 292 1.90 3.80 18.92
N VAL A 293 1.95 2.97 19.95
CA VAL A 293 0.79 2.68 20.80
C VAL A 293 1.09 3.03 22.24
N ARG A 294 0.09 3.52 22.96
CA ARG A 294 0.17 3.78 24.38
C ARG A 294 0.00 2.47 25.14
N ILE A 295 0.84 2.23 26.14
CA ILE A 295 0.75 1.03 26.98
C ILE A 295 0.69 1.38 28.46
N ASP A 296 -0.10 0.62 29.21
CA ASP A 296 -0.14 0.62 30.66
C ASP A 296 0.92 -0.36 31.21
N LYS A 297 2.19 0.04 31.17
CA LYS A 297 3.29 -0.77 31.73
C LYS A 297 4.28 0.11 32.48
N ALA A 298 4.63 -0.30 33.70
CA ALA A 298 5.60 0.39 34.53
C ALA A 298 6.91 0.65 33.76
N GLY A 299 7.23 1.94 33.54
CA GLY A 299 8.48 2.41 32.93
C GLY A 299 8.45 2.72 31.43
N ALA A 300 7.39 2.38 30.68
CA ALA A 300 7.26 2.76 29.27
C ALA A 300 5.83 3.22 28.96
N LYS A 301 5.69 4.43 28.41
CA LYS A 301 4.37 4.98 28.03
C LYS A 301 3.98 4.64 26.60
N LEU A 302 4.97 4.39 25.74
CA LEU A 302 4.81 4.14 24.31
C LEU A 302 5.56 2.88 23.88
N LEU A 303 5.01 2.20 22.89
CA LEU A 303 5.58 1.03 22.24
C LEU A 303 5.55 1.25 20.72
N LEU A 304 6.70 1.18 20.06
CA LEU A 304 6.79 1.10 18.60
C LEU A 304 6.61 -0.36 18.19
N VAL A 305 5.46 -0.69 17.61
CA VAL A 305 5.03 -2.06 17.31
C VAL A 305 5.85 -2.63 16.15
N ASP A 306 6.58 -3.72 16.37
CA ASP A 306 7.36 -4.43 15.35
C ASP A 306 6.89 -5.86 15.08
N ASP A 307 6.03 -6.42 15.95
CA ASP A 307 5.52 -7.79 15.84
C ASP A 307 4.11 -7.90 16.46
N MET A 308 3.27 -8.76 15.88
CA MET A 308 1.92 -9.09 16.35
C MET A 308 1.74 -10.59 16.31
N LYS A 309 1.33 -11.19 17.43
CA LYS A 309 1.14 -12.65 17.50
C LYS A 309 0.11 -13.06 18.53
N VAL A 310 -0.41 -14.28 18.40
CA VAL A 310 -1.23 -14.93 19.41
C VAL A 310 -0.35 -15.94 20.15
N VAL A 311 -0.18 -15.76 21.46
CA VAL A 311 0.57 -16.68 22.32
C VAL A 311 -0.41 -17.16 23.38
N GLU A 312 -0.57 -18.48 23.51
CA GLU A 312 -1.49 -19.09 24.49
C GLU A 312 -2.93 -18.54 24.38
N LYS A 313 -3.44 -18.39 23.15
CA LYS A 313 -4.75 -17.80 22.84
C LYS A 313 -4.92 -16.34 23.28
N ARG A 314 -3.84 -15.65 23.65
CA ARG A 314 -3.84 -14.23 23.99
C ARG A 314 -3.13 -13.43 22.90
N PRO A 315 -3.77 -12.45 22.27
CA PRO A 315 -3.10 -11.56 21.34
C PRO A 315 -2.09 -10.68 22.10
N LYS A 316 -0.88 -10.59 21.56
CA LYS A 316 0.24 -9.85 22.11
C LYS A 316 0.85 -8.96 21.02
N LEU A 317 1.25 -7.76 21.43
CA LEU A 317 2.12 -6.89 20.65
C LEU A 317 3.55 -7.03 21.15
N ALA A 318 4.50 -7.03 20.23
CA ALA A 318 5.92 -6.86 20.54
C ALA A 318 6.45 -5.62 19.80
N GLY A 319 7.41 -4.96 20.43
CA GLY A 319 7.91 -3.68 19.93
C GLY A 319 9.00 -3.11 20.81
N ARG A 320 9.59 -1.98 20.41
CA ARG A 320 10.54 -1.27 21.26
C ARG A 320 9.83 -0.27 22.16
N ALA A 321 10.19 -0.23 23.44
CA ALA A 321 9.75 0.83 24.33
C ALA A 321 10.23 2.17 23.78
N VAL A 322 9.40 3.20 23.90
CA VAL A 322 9.74 4.53 23.42
C VAL A 322 9.51 5.54 24.54
N THR A 323 10.52 6.38 24.76
CA THR A 323 10.42 7.54 25.63
C THR A 323 10.49 8.79 24.76
N ALA A 324 9.42 9.59 24.76
CA ALA A 324 9.44 10.91 24.15
C ALA A 324 9.99 11.91 25.18
N ARG A 325 11.06 12.62 24.84
CA ARG A 325 11.58 13.75 25.60
C ARG A 325 11.27 15.02 24.84
N GLN A 326 10.59 15.97 25.46
CA GLN A 326 10.40 17.28 24.86
C GLN A 326 11.76 17.96 24.78
N THR A 327 12.23 18.25 23.57
CA THR A 327 13.45 19.00 23.38
C THR A 327 13.08 20.48 23.47
N GLY A 328 13.63 21.20 24.45
CA GLY A 328 13.54 22.67 24.49
C GLY A 328 14.29 23.37 23.35
N ILE A 329 14.74 22.62 22.34
CA ILE A 329 15.48 23.11 21.19
C ILE A 329 14.45 23.56 20.15
N PRO A 330 14.47 24.83 19.71
CA PRO A 330 13.63 25.30 18.61
C PRO A 330 13.90 24.48 17.35
N ASN A 331 12.86 24.27 16.53
CA ASN A 331 12.73 23.28 15.44
C ASN A 331 13.82 23.30 14.33
N ASN A 332 14.82 24.17 14.43
CA ASN A 332 15.79 24.49 13.38
C ASN A 332 17.08 23.66 13.52
N GLU A 333 17.34 23.07 14.70
CA GLU A 333 18.66 22.47 15.02
C GLU A 333 18.64 20.97 15.39
N SER A 334 17.48 20.29 15.42
CA SER A 334 17.40 18.88 15.87
C SER A 334 17.78 17.82 14.81
N ASN A 335 18.71 18.12 13.90
CA ASN A 335 19.08 17.21 12.80
C ASN A 335 20.09 16.10 13.17
N THR A 336 20.55 16.03 14.43
CA THR A 336 21.64 15.12 14.83
C THR A 336 21.20 13.73 15.31
N LEU A 337 19.89 13.41 15.31
CA LEU A 337 19.37 12.08 15.69
C LEU A 337 18.83 11.22 14.52
N ASN A 338 18.99 11.67 13.27
CA ASN A 338 18.48 10.99 12.06
C ASN A 338 19.20 9.67 11.69
N ASN A 339 20.19 9.22 12.48
CA ASN A 339 20.97 8.02 12.18
C ASN A 339 20.30 6.67 12.55
N ILE A 340 19.07 6.67 13.06
CA ILE A 340 18.32 5.44 13.28
C ILE A 340 17.30 5.28 12.13
N LYS A 341 17.72 4.65 11.04
CA LYS A 341 16.92 4.32 9.83
C LYS A 341 15.60 3.58 10.08
N SER A 342 15.29 3.22 11.33
CA SER A 342 14.14 2.40 11.72
C SER A 342 13.14 3.11 12.65
N LEU A 343 13.28 4.42 12.87
CA LEU A 343 12.38 5.19 13.73
C LEU A 343 11.44 6.09 12.91
N PRO A 344 10.18 6.28 13.36
CA PRO A 344 9.40 7.46 12.99
C PRO A 344 10.25 8.73 13.10
N PRO A 345 10.20 9.67 12.14
CA PRO A 345 10.79 10.98 12.38
C PRO A 345 10.17 11.54 13.65
N PRO A 346 10.98 12.11 14.53
CA PRO A 346 10.48 12.74 15.74
C PRO A 346 9.37 13.75 15.41
N LEU A 347 8.28 13.76 16.19
CA LEU A 347 7.37 14.91 16.17
C LEU A 347 8.16 16.20 16.41
N PRO A 348 7.81 17.32 15.74
CA PRO A 348 8.44 18.61 16.01
C PRO A 348 8.47 18.92 17.51
N GLY A 349 9.66 19.22 18.05
CA GLY A 349 9.88 19.49 19.48
C GLY A 349 10.02 18.26 20.39
N PHE A 350 10.10 17.04 19.84
CA PHE A 350 10.30 15.81 20.62
C PHE A 350 11.51 15.02 20.14
N ALA A 351 12.39 14.60 21.04
CA ALA A 351 13.37 13.54 20.76
C ALA A 351 12.82 12.18 21.23
N TRP A 352 13.07 11.15 20.43
CA TRP A 352 12.58 9.80 20.68
C TRP A 352 13.76 8.93 21.09
N GLU A 353 13.67 8.35 22.29
CA GLU A 353 14.67 7.38 22.76
C GLU A 353 14.07 5.97 22.70
N LEU A 354 14.74 5.09 21.95
CA LEU A 354 14.41 3.67 21.92
C LEU A 354 14.96 2.96 23.16
N GLY A 355 14.04 2.39 23.93
CA GLY A 355 14.37 1.48 25.01
C GLY A 355 14.45 0.02 24.55
N ARG A 356 14.41 -0.87 25.55
CA ARG A 356 14.38 -2.33 25.34
C ARG A 356 13.15 -2.78 24.55
N ARG A 357 13.27 -3.92 23.87
CA ARG A 357 12.12 -4.61 23.27
C ARG A 357 11.21 -5.14 24.39
N LEU A 358 9.91 -4.92 24.26
CA LEU A 358 8.88 -5.37 25.16
C LEU A 358 7.89 -6.25 24.42
N GLN A 359 7.34 -7.21 25.14
CA GLN A 359 6.11 -7.90 24.76
C GLN A 359 5.01 -7.48 25.73
N VAL A 360 3.83 -7.19 25.19
CA VAL A 360 2.70 -6.59 25.91
C VAL A 360 1.43 -7.31 25.48
N ASP A 361 0.65 -7.76 26.46
CA ASP A 361 -0.68 -8.32 26.20
C ASP A 361 -1.65 -7.22 25.74
N ILE A 362 -2.62 -7.57 24.91
CA ILE A 362 -3.48 -6.54 24.31
C ILE A 362 -4.27 -5.70 25.31
N HIS A 363 -4.62 -6.27 26.48
CA HIS A 363 -5.35 -5.58 27.54
C HIS A 363 -4.54 -4.44 28.19
N ARG A 364 -3.23 -4.39 27.94
CA ARG A 364 -2.35 -3.29 28.38
C ARG A 364 -2.18 -2.21 27.32
N VAL A 365 -2.76 -2.37 26.14
CA VAL A 365 -2.69 -1.38 25.06
C VAL A 365 -3.85 -0.41 25.22
N LEU A 366 -3.51 0.86 25.44
CA LEU A 366 -4.47 1.93 25.73
C LEU A 366 -4.95 2.65 24.45
N GLY A 367 -4.58 2.15 23.28
CA GLY A 367 -4.85 2.77 21.97
C GLY A 367 -3.58 3.30 21.28
N ARG A 368 -3.75 3.79 20.05
CA ARG A 368 -2.73 4.47 19.25
C ARG A 368 -2.31 5.76 19.94
N PHE A 369 -1.06 6.13 19.70
CA PHE A 369 -0.55 7.44 20.09
C PHE A 369 -0.94 8.46 19.00
N HIS A 370 -1.76 9.44 19.39
CA HIS A 370 -2.09 10.58 18.55
C HIS A 370 -1.30 11.81 19.03
N PRO A 371 -0.52 12.48 18.17
CA PRO A 371 0.22 13.69 18.53
C PRO A 371 -0.74 14.78 19.01
N PRO A 372 -0.39 15.55 20.06
CA PRO A 372 -1.18 16.72 20.45
C PRO A 372 -1.36 17.74 19.31
N THR A 373 -0.34 17.89 18.46
CA THR A 373 -0.35 18.80 17.30
C THR A 373 -1.36 18.39 16.22
N MET A 374 -1.80 17.13 16.20
CA MET A 374 -2.81 16.64 15.26
C MET A 374 -4.15 17.39 15.41
N TYR A 375 -4.43 17.93 16.60
CA TYR A 375 -5.70 18.60 16.91
C TYR A 375 -5.64 20.13 16.78
N ALA A 376 -4.44 20.71 16.72
CA ALA A 376 -4.27 22.16 16.75
C ALA A 376 -3.84 22.75 15.39
N ASP A 377 -3.02 22.04 14.59
CA ASP A 377 -2.44 22.63 13.37
C ASP A 377 -1.93 21.58 12.35
N TRP A 378 -2.78 20.61 11.99
CA TRP A 378 -2.42 19.50 11.09
C TRP A 378 -1.84 19.96 9.75
N VAL A 379 -2.33 21.09 9.19
CA VAL A 379 -1.84 21.65 7.93
C VAL A 379 -0.36 22.04 8.02
N ALA A 380 0.07 22.64 9.14
CA ALA A 380 1.45 23.04 9.35
C ALA A 380 2.38 21.81 9.53
N VAL A 381 1.91 20.78 10.22
CA VAL A 381 2.67 19.54 10.44
C VAL A 381 2.83 18.75 9.14
N GLU A 382 1.77 18.63 8.33
CA GLU A 382 1.81 17.92 7.05
C GLU A 382 2.76 18.60 6.06
N GLN A 383 2.74 19.93 5.99
CA GLN A 383 3.64 20.71 5.14
C GLN A 383 5.11 20.58 5.57
N GLN A 384 5.39 20.61 6.87
CA GLN A 384 6.74 20.41 7.41
C GLN A 384 7.29 19.00 7.20
N LEU A 385 6.46 17.96 7.32
CA LEU A 385 6.88 16.57 7.07
C LEU A 385 7.20 16.32 5.59
N VAL A 386 6.48 16.98 4.67
CA VAL A 386 6.76 16.94 3.23
C VAL A 386 8.08 17.65 2.91
N GLU A 387 8.35 18.81 3.53
CA GLU A 387 9.58 19.58 3.36
C GLU A 387 10.82 18.89 3.97
N ALA A 388 10.67 18.23 5.13
CA ALA A 388 11.75 17.48 5.77
C ALA A 388 12.15 16.22 4.98
N GLY A 389 11.19 15.58 4.30
CA GLY A 389 11.44 14.41 3.45
C GLY A 389 12.24 14.75 2.19
N THR A 390 12.02 15.91 1.58
CA THR A 390 12.72 16.32 0.35
C THR A 390 14.15 16.82 0.60
N ALA A 391 14.41 17.46 1.75
CA ALA A 391 15.74 17.97 2.09
C ALA A 391 16.75 16.87 2.48
N ALA A 392 16.27 15.73 3.00
CA ALA A 392 17.12 14.59 3.38
C ALA A 392 17.66 13.79 2.17
N ASP A 393 16.96 13.85 1.03
CA ASP A 393 17.33 13.10 -0.18
C ASP A 393 18.50 13.75 -0.96
N ASP A 394 18.67 15.08 -0.89
CA ASP A 394 19.72 15.81 -1.61
C ASP A 394 21.10 15.73 -0.93
N ALA A 395 21.15 15.56 0.40
CA ALA A 395 22.40 15.50 1.16
C ALA A 395 23.08 14.12 1.15
N LEU A 396 22.33 13.05 0.86
CA LEU A 396 22.78 11.67 1.01
C LEU A 396 23.48 11.08 -0.22
N PHE A 397 23.51 11.80 -1.35
CA PHE A 397 24.11 11.32 -2.59
C PHE A 397 25.65 11.36 -2.60
N LEU A 398 26.29 11.99 -1.59
CA LEU A 398 27.75 12.13 -1.54
C LEU A 398 28.49 11.15 -0.61
N GLU A 399 27.83 10.49 0.36
CA GLU A 399 28.56 9.69 1.36
C GLU A 399 28.31 8.17 1.31
N ALA A 400 27.29 7.69 0.59
CA ALA A 400 26.95 6.26 0.56
C ALA A 400 27.86 5.38 -0.34
N ALA A 401 28.85 5.96 -1.04
CA ALA A 401 29.76 5.22 -1.93
C ALA A 401 30.94 4.52 -1.21
N ALA A 402 31.11 4.68 0.12
CA ALA A 402 32.39 4.40 0.78
C ALA A 402 32.46 3.19 1.76
N ALA A 403 31.37 2.54 2.17
CA ALA A 403 31.40 1.73 3.40
C ALA A 403 30.98 0.24 3.28
N GLY A 404 31.44 -0.48 2.26
CA GLY A 404 31.10 -1.89 2.06
C GLY A 404 31.36 -2.82 3.26
N LEU A 405 30.30 -3.40 3.84
CA LEU A 405 30.37 -4.51 4.81
C LEU A 405 29.18 -5.47 4.63
N GLY A 406 29.47 -6.79 4.71
CA GLY A 406 28.59 -7.92 4.37
C GLY A 406 27.73 -8.48 5.52
N PRO A 407 26.95 -9.55 5.27
CA PRO A 407 25.82 -9.96 6.10
C PRO A 407 26.14 -11.13 7.06
N PRO A 408 25.36 -11.33 8.14
CA PRO A 408 25.35 -12.59 8.89
C PRO A 408 24.07 -13.43 8.69
N GLN A 409 24.24 -14.73 8.93
CA GLN A 409 23.37 -15.88 8.62
C GLN A 409 22.25 -16.19 9.64
N VAL A 410 21.36 -17.10 9.21
CA VAL A 410 20.12 -17.66 9.82
C VAL A 410 20.40 -18.98 10.60
N LEU A 411 19.47 -19.44 11.48
CA LEU A 411 18.92 -20.82 11.69
C LEU A 411 18.06 -20.90 13.02
N PRO A 412 17.27 -21.97 13.37
CA PRO A 412 15.85 -22.19 12.98
C PRO A 412 14.87 -22.71 14.11
N MET A 413 13.61 -23.04 13.71
CA MET A 413 12.56 -23.93 14.31
C MET A 413 11.78 -23.47 15.59
N SER A 414 10.49 -23.78 15.86
CA SER A 414 9.52 -24.79 15.38
C SER A 414 8.04 -24.45 15.73
N ALA A 415 7.12 -25.04 14.93
CA ALA A 415 5.73 -25.47 15.15
C ALA A 415 4.60 -24.43 15.33
N SER A 416 3.67 -24.48 14.36
CA SER A 416 2.63 -23.48 14.08
C SER A 416 1.21 -24.06 14.21
N LEU A 417 0.26 -23.20 14.60
CA LEU A 417 -1.17 -23.38 14.26
C LEU A 417 -1.35 -23.28 12.74
N LYS A 418 -2.41 -23.90 12.21
CA LYS A 418 -2.62 -24.02 10.76
C LYS A 418 -3.43 -22.84 10.20
N PRO A 419 -3.22 -22.46 8.93
CA PRO A 419 -4.07 -21.50 8.23
C PRO A 419 -5.54 -21.96 8.24
N GLY A 420 -6.47 -21.06 8.62
CA GLY A 420 -7.91 -21.33 8.67
C GLY A 420 -8.54 -21.33 10.08
N ASP A 421 -7.73 -21.32 11.14
CA ASP A 421 -8.22 -21.32 12.51
C ASP A 421 -8.86 -19.97 12.89
N ARG A 422 -10.20 -19.94 13.03
CA ARG A 422 -10.93 -18.79 13.59
C ARG A 422 -11.05 -18.93 15.10
N ALA A 423 -10.26 -18.18 15.86
CA ALA A 423 -10.42 -18.08 17.31
C ALA A 423 -11.30 -16.88 17.69
N ARG A 424 -12.43 -17.13 18.36
CA ARG A 424 -13.18 -16.11 19.09
C ARG A 424 -12.78 -16.19 20.56
N VAL A 425 -12.29 -15.08 21.11
CA VAL A 425 -12.04 -14.95 22.55
C VAL A 425 -13.13 -14.05 23.11
N ALA A 426 -14.00 -14.61 23.96
CA ALA A 426 -14.96 -13.82 24.72
C ALA A 426 -14.22 -13.13 25.87
N CYS A 427 -14.34 -11.80 25.96
CA CYS A 427 -13.98 -11.07 27.16
C CYS A 427 -15.14 -11.25 28.17
N THR A 428 -15.00 -12.18 29.11
CA THR A 428 -15.88 -12.25 30.27
C THR A 428 -15.41 -11.22 31.30
N GLY A 429 -16.18 -10.15 31.47
CA GLY A 429 -16.15 -9.32 32.66
C GLY A 429 -17.49 -9.53 33.37
N ASP A 430 -17.45 -10.14 34.54
CA ASP A 430 -18.59 -10.19 35.47
C ASP A 430 -18.74 -8.81 36.12
N LEU A 431 -19.98 -8.32 36.15
CA LEU A 431 -20.45 -7.25 37.05
C LEU A 431 -21.04 -7.89 38.30
#